data_AF-A0A7C3Y3N6-F1
#
_entry.id   AF-A0A7C3Y3N6-F1
#
_cell.length_a   1.000
_cell.length_b   1.000
_cell.length_c   1.000
_cell.angle_alpha   90.00
_cell.angle_beta   90.00
_cell.angle_gamma   90.00
#
_symmetry.space_group_name_H-M   'P 1'
#
loop_
_entity.id
_entity.type
_entity.pdbx_description
1 polymer ?
#
loop_
_entity_poly.entity_id
_entity_poly.type
_entity_poly.pdbx_seq_one_letter_code
_entity_poly.pdbx_strand_id
1 'polypeptide(L)'
;MWNKEVTEKVRHRIDIFGWIVLGLFVFLFLRLWYLSVLQGEWYRERSERNWIRVIPLQALRGSIYDRNGKTLAEDVPRFRLVLLEGSMKVEEARRRLEKVLGRKLVSEPREIVPGEVVLLEDLPLEDVIKVEEVQGDLPGILVESYPHRFYPGGEVFSHLVGYVGKVTAEEFSSLGPLGYEVWDRVGKGGVELFYENVLRGKKGYRKIEVDALGRVQRVLENHPARFENSLILTVDREFQEYCYGLLGDKRGTIIVGEPASGEILVLVSKPSFDPNALVEGLNAEEWSRLTQSDAKPFTNRALQALYPPGSIFKLLVAIAGLEEK
;
A
#
# COMPACT_ATOMS: atom_id res chain seq x y z
N MET A 1 -77.32 46.24 21.68
CA MET A 1 -76.36 46.85 20.74
C MET A 1 -74.97 46.47 21.16
N TRP A 2 -74.39 45.43 20.58
CA TRP A 2 -72.98 45.13 20.79
C TRP A 2 -72.15 46.22 20.14
N ASN A 3 -71.25 46.80 20.91
CA ASN A 3 -70.49 48.00 20.60
C ASN A 3 -69.54 47.71 19.41
N LYS A 4 -69.97 48.09 18.19
CA LYS A 4 -69.24 47.81 16.92
C LYS A 4 -67.78 48.28 16.97
N GLU A 5 -67.51 49.35 17.72
CA GLU A 5 -66.15 49.89 17.92
C GLU A 5 -65.21 48.95 18.69
N VAL A 6 -65.74 48.16 19.64
CA VAL A 6 -64.93 47.18 20.40
C VAL A 6 -64.60 45.99 19.50
N THR A 7 -65.55 45.59 18.63
CA THR A 7 -65.37 44.50 17.68
C THR A 7 -64.35 44.86 16.60
N GLU A 8 -64.34 46.10 16.11
CA GLU A 8 -63.33 46.60 15.16
C GLU A 8 -61.92 46.68 15.77
N LYS A 9 -61.79 47.18 17.00
CA LYS A 9 -60.47 47.24 17.68
C LYS A 9 -59.89 45.85 17.96
N VAL A 10 -60.73 44.87 18.32
CA VAL A 10 -60.28 43.48 18.51
C VAL A 10 -59.92 42.85 17.17
N ARG A 11 -60.72 43.07 16.12
CA ARG A 11 -60.44 42.59 14.76
C ARG A 11 -59.12 43.14 14.21
N HIS A 12 -58.86 44.44 14.40
CA HIS A 12 -57.60 45.06 13.99
C HIS A 12 -56.38 44.48 14.70
N ARG A 13 -56.48 44.13 15.99
CA ARG A 13 -55.40 43.47 16.73
C ARG A 13 -55.16 42.03 16.26
N ILE A 14 -56.23 41.31 15.91
CA ILE A 14 -56.14 39.97 15.34
C ILE A 14 -55.52 40.02 13.94
N ASP A 15 -55.87 41.01 13.12
CA ASP A 15 -55.29 41.20 11.79
C ASP A 15 -53.79 41.54 11.90
N ILE A 16 -53.39 42.44 12.80
CA ILE A 16 -51.97 42.76 13.06
C ILE A 16 -51.21 41.50 13.53
N PHE A 17 -51.77 40.74 14.46
CA PHE A 17 -51.17 39.49 14.92
C PHE A 17 -51.05 38.47 13.78
N GLY A 18 -52.07 38.37 12.93
CA GLY A 18 -52.07 37.55 11.73
C GLY A 18 -50.95 37.93 10.76
N TRP A 19 -50.73 39.22 10.53
CA TRP A 19 -49.63 39.72 9.69
C TRP A 19 -48.25 39.44 10.29
N ILE A 20 -48.10 39.53 11.61
CA ILE A 20 -46.84 39.18 12.30
C ILE A 20 -46.55 37.69 12.16
N VAL A 21 -47.56 36.84 12.40
CA VAL A 21 -47.43 35.38 12.26
C VAL A 21 -47.13 35.02 10.81
N LEU A 22 -47.81 35.65 9.83
CA LEU A 22 -47.54 35.45 8.41
C LEU A 22 -46.11 35.87 8.05
N GLY A 23 -45.63 37.01 8.55
CA GLY A 23 -44.26 37.46 8.36
C GLY A 23 -43.22 36.46 8.89
N LEU A 24 -43.48 35.86 10.05
CA LEU A 24 -42.62 34.81 10.62
C LEU A 24 -42.61 33.55 9.74
N PHE A 25 -43.77 33.10 9.26
CA PHE A 25 -43.85 31.94 8.36
C PHE A 25 -43.15 32.20 7.03
N VAL A 26 -43.28 33.41 6.46
CA VAL A 26 -42.56 33.81 5.25
C VAL A 26 -41.06 33.83 5.50
N PHE A 27 -40.60 34.34 6.65
CA PHE A 27 -39.18 34.33 7.02
C PHE A 27 -38.64 32.91 7.16
N LEU A 28 -39.35 32.02 7.86
CA LEU A 28 -38.97 30.61 8.00
C LEU A 28 -38.97 29.90 6.65
N PHE A 29 -39.94 30.18 5.78
CA PHE A 29 -40.01 29.63 4.44
C PHE A 29 -38.83 30.09 3.58
N LEU A 30 -38.51 31.38 3.59
CA LEU A 30 -37.34 31.93 2.90
C LEU A 30 -36.03 31.33 3.44
N ARG A 31 -35.93 31.11 4.74
CA ARG A 31 -34.78 30.46 5.36
C ARG A 31 -34.67 28.99 4.93
N LEU A 32 -35.78 28.27 4.87
CA LEU A 32 -35.82 26.88 4.43
C LEU A 32 -35.50 26.76 2.94
N TRP A 33 -36.08 27.63 2.11
CA TRP A 33 -35.73 27.75 0.70
C TRP A 33 -34.24 28.01 0.50
N TYR A 34 -33.65 28.93 1.27
CA TYR A 34 -32.23 29.20 1.24
C TYR A 34 -31.39 27.95 1.58
N LEU A 35 -31.78 27.20 2.61
CA LEU A 35 -31.08 25.97 3.01
C LEU A 35 -31.27 24.83 1.99
N SER A 36 -32.46 24.66 1.44
CA SER A 36 -32.81 23.54 0.55
C SER A 36 -32.44 23.76 -0.91
N VAL A 37 -32.49 25.00 -1.42
CA VAL A 37 -32.26 25.31 -2.85
C VAL A 37 -30.88 25.92 -3.08
N LEU A 38 -30.50 26.93 -2.30
CA LEU A 38 -29.20 27.62 -2.47
C LEU A 38 -28.04 26.84 -1.85
N GLN A 39 -28.25 26.20 -0.69
CA GLN A 39 -27.24 25.36 -0.02
C GLN A 39 -27.55 23.87 -0.10
N GLY A 40 -28.59 23.47 -0.84
CA GLY A 40 -29.04 22.08 -0.93
C GLY A 40 -27.94 21.14 -1.42
N GLU A 41 -27.26 21.50 -2.50
CA GLU A 41 -26.13 20.72 -3.02
C GLU A 41 -24.97 20.65 -2.01
N TRP A 42 -24.67 21.74 -1.30
CA TRP A 42 -23.60 21.77 -0.31
C TRP A 42 -23.88 20.88 0.90
N TYR A 43 -25.11 20.89 1.44
CA TYR A 43 -25.52 20.00 2.53
C TYR A 43 -25.69 18.56 2.06
N ARG A 44 -26.13 18.35 0.82
CA ARG A 44 -26.22 17.01 0.21
C ARG A 44 -24.83 16.41 0.05
N GLU A 45 -23.86 17.13 -0.49
CA GLU A 45 -22.47 16.67 -0.55
C GLU A 45 -21.88 16.40 0.84
N ARG A 46 -22.22 17.21 1.85
CA ARG A 46 -21.71 17.01 3.22
C ARG A 46 -22.36 15.82 3.92
N SER A 47 -23.65 15.59 3.66
CA SER A 47 -24.32 14.34 4.04
C SER A 47 -23.72 13.17 3.27
N GLU A 48 -23.39 13.38 1.99
CA GLU A 48 -22.79 12.37 1.11
C GLU A 48 -21.39 11.94 1.52
N ARG A 49 -20.55 12.89 1.94
CA ARG A 49 -19.23 12.61 2.52
C ARG A 49 -19.29 11.92 3.89
N ASN A 50 -20.41 12.02 4.62
CA ASN A 50 -20.54 11.41 5.94
C ASN A 50 -20.91 9.92 5.87
N TRP A 51 -21.71 9.51 4.87
CA TRP A 51 -22.11 8.10 4.67
C TRP A 51 -21.33 7.37 3.56
N ILE A 52 -20.72 8.06 2.57
CA ILE A 52 -19.95 7.41 1.50
C ILE A 52 -18.45 7.51 1.80
N ARG A 53 -17.80 6.36 1.95
CA ARG A 53 -16.34 6.26 2.07
C ARG A 53 -15.72 5.62 0.84
N VAL A 54 -14.58 6.15 0.41
CA VAL A 54 -13.79 5.60 -0.70
C VAL A 54 -12.57 4.89 -0.09
N ILE A 55 -12.55 3.57 -0.17
CA ILE A 55 -11.43 2.75 0.30
C ILE A 55 -10.52 2.46 -0.89
N PRO A 56 -9.25 2.88 -0.89
CA PRO A 56 -8.31 2.55 -1.95
C PRO A 56 -8.00 1.04 -1.91
N LEU A 57 -8.10 0.37 -3.06
CA LEU A 57 -7.70 -1.03 -3.20
C LEU A 57 -6.29 -1.09 -3.77
N GLN A 58 -5.36 -1.65 -3.00
CA GLN A 58 -3.99 -1.88 -3.47
C GLN A 58 -3.99 -2.87 -4.65
N ALA A 59 -3.14 -2.61 -5.64
CA ALA A 59 -2.97 -3.50 -6.77
C ALA A 59 -1.90 -4.54 -6.47
N LEU A 60 -2.13 -5.77 -6.96
CA LEU A 60 -1.08 -6.78 -6.99
C LEU A 60 0.02 -6.32 -7.96
N ARG A 61 1.26 -6.50 -7.53
CA ARG A 61 2.45 -6.26 -8.33
C ARG A 61 2.80 -7.50 -9.16
N GLY A 62 3.33 -7.27 -10.36
CA GLY A 62 3.88 -8.27 -11.27
C GLY A 62 4.72 -9.34 -10.59
N SER A 63 4.41 -10.63 -10.81
CA SER A 63 5.32 -11.71 -10.42
C SER A 63 6.52 -11.75 -11.37
N ILE A 64 7.69 -12.06 -10.84
CA ILE A 64 8.94 -12.23 -11.58
C ILE A 64 9.29 -13.71 -11.54
N TYR A 65 9.53 -14.28 -12.73
CA TYR A 65 9.87 -15.68 -12.92
C TYR A 65 11.26 -15.83 -13.52
N ASP A 66 11.88 -16.98 -13.28
CA ASP A 66 13.06 -17.44 -14.00
C ASP A 66 12.70 -17.97 -15.40
N ARG A 67 13.71 -18.34 -16.19
CA ARG A 67 13.50 -18.84 -17.56
C ARG A 67 12.65 -20.12 -17.66
N ASN A 68 12.54 -20.86 -16.56
CA ASN A 68 11.83 -22.13 -16.45
C ASN A 68 10.45 -21.94 -15.78
N GLY A 69 10.02 -20.71 -15.50
CA GLY A 69 8.74 -20.38 -14.88
C GLY A 69 8.72 -20.50 -13.35
N LYS A 70 9.88 -20.67 -12.68
CA LYS A 70 9.96 -20.67 -11.22
C LYS A 70 9.91 -19.25 -10.68
N THR A 71 9.12 -19.05 -9.62
CA THR A 71 8.97 -17.73 -9.02
C THR A 71 10.26 -17.24 -8.35
N LEU A 72 10.62 -15.99 -8.63
CA LEU A 72 11.71 -15.25 -8.01
C LEU A 72 11.19 -14.12 -7.11
N ALA A 73 10.04 -13.52 -7.45
CA ALA A 73 9.30 -12.58 -6.62
C ALA A 73 7.81 -12.65 -6.92
N GLU A 74 6.97 -12.60 -5.89
CA GLU A 74 5.51 -12.58 -6.02
C GLU A 74 4.86 -11.81 -4.88
N ASP A 75 3.61 -11.42 -5.06
CA ASP A 75 2.80 -10.88 -3.97
C ASP A 75 1.99 -12.00 -3.32
N VAL A 76 2.21 -12.21 -2.03
CA VAL A 76 1.39 -13.11 -1.21
C VAL A 76 0.36 -12.30 -0.42
N PRO A 77 -0.90 -12.78 -0.32
CA PRO A 77 -1.89 -12.10 0.49
C PRO A 77 -1.52 -12.24 1.97
N ARG A 78 -1.46 -11.11 2.68
CA ARG A 78 -1.43 -11.07 4.15
C ARG A 78 -2.67 -10.36 4.66
N PHE A 79 -3.02 -10.61 5.91
CA PHE A 79 -4.24 -10.09 6.53
C PHE A 79 -3.91 -9.14 7.66
N ARG A 80 -4.64 -8.03 7.75
CA ARG A 80 -4.57 -7.06 8.84
C ARG A 80 -5.95 -6.78 9.41
N LEU A 81 -5.99 -6.34 10.65
CA LEU A 81 -7.19 -5.83 11.29
C LEU A 81 -7.18 -4.31 11.27
N VAL A 82 -8.23 -3.73 10.72
CA VAL A 82 -8.39 -2.30 10.57
C VAL A 82 -9.62 -1.84 11.35
N LEU A 83 -9.48 -0.73 12.08
CA LEU A 83 -10.58 -0.03 12.70
C LEU A 83 -10.96 1.17 11.85
N LEU A 84 -12.22 1.21 11.43
CA LEU A 84 -12.79 2.39 10.77
C LEU A 84 -12.89 3.54 11.76
N GLU A 85 -12.32 4.69 11.40
CA GLU A 85 -12.38 5.89 12.23
C GLU A 85 -13.84 6.29 12.50
N GLY A 86 -14.14 6.65 13.75
CA GLY A 86 -15.49 7.07 14.19
C GLY A 86 -16.42 5.95 14.63
N SER A 87 -16.04 4.67 14.46
CA SER A 87 -16.85 3.52 14.89
C SER A 87 -16.76 3.25 16.39
N MET A 88 -15.55 3.26 16.95
CA MET A 88 -15.29 3.14 18.39
C MET A 88 -13.90 3.69 18.76
N LYS A 89 -13.61 3.78 20.06
CA LYS A 89 -12.27 4.13 20.55
C LYS A 89 -11.29 2.99 20.32
N VAL A 90 -10.06 3.31 19.96
CA VAL A 90 -8.99 2.33 19.66
C VAL A 90 -8.75 1.39 20.85
N GLU A 91 -8.74 1.90 22.08
CA GLU A 91 -8.53 1.10 23.29
C GLU A 91 -9.69 0.14 23.57
N GLU A 92 -10.91 0.51 23.15
CA GLU A 92 -12.06 -0.39 23.24
C GLU A 92 -11.96 -1.50 22.19
N ALA A 93 -11.63 -1.15 20.94
CA ALA A 93 -11.42 -2.11 19.85
C ALA A 93 -10.36 -3.15 20.22
N ARG A 94 -9.22 -2.69 20.77
CA ARG A 94 -8.15 -3.57 21.23
C ARG A 94 -8.64 -4.54 22.31
N ARG A 95 -9.33 -4.06 23.35
CA ARG A 95 -9.83 -4.92 24.42
C ARG A 95 -10.79 -6.00 23.92
N ARG A 96 -11.64 -5.67 22.95
CA ARG A 96 -12.54 -6.64 22.32
C ARG A 96 -11.74 -7.68 21.51
N LEU A 97 -10.77 -7.24 20.71
CA LEU A 97 -9.90 -8.15 19.96
C LEU A 97 -9.05 -9.05 20.86
N GLU A 98 -8.50 -8.53 21.94
CA GLU A 98 -7.71 -9.31 22.89
C GLU A 98 -8.54 -10.44 23.52
N LYS A 99 -9.84 -10.19 23.76
CA LYS A 99 -10.78 -11.20 24.24
C LYS A 99 -11.04 -12.29 23.20
N VAL A 100 -11.16 -11.91 21.92
CA VAL A 100 -11.42 -12.85 20.81
C VAL A 100 -10.17 -13.68 20.50
N LEU A 101 -9.01 -13.05 20.43
CA LEU A 101 -7.74 -13.69 20.10
C LEU A 101 -7.11 -14.44 21.29
N GLY A 102 -7.56 -14.15 22.52
CA GLY A 102 -7.02 -14.75 23.74
C GLY A 102 -5.60 -14.31 24.09
N ARG A 103 -5.10 -13.22 23.49
CA ARG A 103 -3.76 -12.68 23.70
C ARG A 103 -3.76 -11.15 23.69
N LYS A 104 -2.80 -10.55 24.38
CA LYS A 104 -2.60 -9.10 24.34
C LYS A 104 -2.04 -8.67 22.99
N LEU A 105 -2.53 -7.52 22.50
CA LEU A 105 -2.01 -6.91 21.28
C LEU A 105 -0.75 -6.12 21.64
N VAL A 106 0.37 -6.50 21.02
CA VAL A 106 1.68 -5.85 21.23
C VAL A 106 1.92 -4.73 20.20
N SER A 107 1.30 -4.82 19.02
CA SER A 107 1.39 -3.80 17.97
C SER A 107 0.83 -2.47 18.44
N GLU A 108 1.48 -1.36 18.10
CA GLU A 108 0.90 -0.03 18.27
C GLU A 108 -0.09 0.27 17.14
N PRO A 109 -1.25 0.90 17.42
CA PRO A 109 -2.18 1.29 16.38
C PRO A 109 -1.54 2.34 15.48
N ARG A 110 -1.67 2.18 14.17
CA ARG A 110 -1.09 3.11 13.20
C ARG A 110 -2.11 3.45 12.12
N GLU A 111 -2.26 4.73 11.84
CA GLU A 111 -3.02 5.18 10.67
C GLU A 111 -2.13 5.07 9.43
N ILE A 112 -2.48 4.17 8.53
CA ILE A 112 -1.74 3.94 7.27
C ILE A 112 -2.46 4.60 6.10
N VAL A 113 -3.80 4.55 6.14
CA VAL A 113 -4.70 5.17 5.17
C VAL A 113 -5.62 6.11 5.96
N PRO A 114 -5.88 7.33 5.47
CA PRO A 114 -6.78 8.26 6.15
C PRO A 114 -8.14 7.61 6.49
N GLY A 115 -8.53 7.66 7.77
CA GLY A 115 -9.80 7.10 8.25
C GLY A 115 -9.77 5.60 8.60
N GLU A 116 -8.60 4.97 8.54
CA GLU A 116 -8.37 3.56 8.85
C GLU A 116 -7.17 3.38 9.80
N VAL A 117 -7.44 2.93 11.02
CA VAL A 117 -6.41 2.64 12.02
C VAL A 117 -6.12 1.15 12.01
N VAL A 118 -4.92 0.77 11.58
CA VAL A 118 -4.46 -0.62 11.64
C VAL A 118 -4.18 -0.99 13.08
N LEU A 119 -4.88 -2.01 13.58
CA LEU A 119 -4.77 -2.51 14.95
C LEU A 119 -3.71 -3.62 15.05
N LEU A 120 -3.67 -4.49 14.05
CA LEU A 120 -2.76 -5.63 13.98
C LEU A 120 -2.47 -5.95 12.51
N GLU A 121 -1.20 -6.22 12.18
CA GLU A 121 -0.75 -6.64 10.86
C GLU A 121 -0.31 -8.12 10.90
N ASP A 122 -0.15 -8.72 9.71
CA ASP A 122 0.36 -10.08 9.53
C ASP A 122 -0.37 -11.16 10.36
N LEU A 123 -1.71 -11.13 10.32
CA LEU A 123 -2.51 -12.13 11.04
C LEU A 123 -2.38 -13.53 10.42
N PRO A 124 -2.18 -14.57 11.24
CA PRO A 124 -2.30 -15.94 10.77
C PRO A 124 -3.76 -16.23 10.40
N LEU A 125 -3.96 -17.13 9.44
CA LEU A 125 -5.29 -17.47 8.93
C LEU A 125 -6.23 -17.96 10.06
N GLU A 126 -5.71 -18.65 11.07
CA GLU A 126 -6.48 -19.09 12.23
C GLU A 126 -7.12 -17.92 13.00
N ASP A 127 -6.39 -16.81 13.17
CA ASP A 127 -6.88 -15.63 13.87
C ASP A 127 -7.84 -14.82 13.01
N VAL A 128 -7.62 -14.80 11.69
CA VAL A 128 -8.58 -14.23 10.73
C VAL A 128 -9.93 -14.93 10.85
N ILE A 129 -9.94 -16.26 10.86
CA ILE A 129 -11.19 -17.05 10.98
C ILE A 129 -11.91 -16.74 12.29
N LYS A 130 -11.19 -16.68 13.42
CA LYS A 130 -11.79 -16.34 14.73
C LYS A 130 -12.43 -14.95 14.73
N VAL A 131 -11.80 -13.96 14.08
CA VAL A 131 -12.32 -12.60 14.02
C VAL A 131 -13.52 -12.49 13.09
N GLU A 132 -13.47 -13.16 11.93
CA GLU A 132 -14.59 -13.22 10.98
C GLU A 132 -15.83 -13.90 11.58
N GLU A 133 -15.63 -14.95 12.40
CA GLU A 133 -16.74 -15.66 13.07
C GLU A 133 -17.55 -14.75 14.00
N VAL A 134 -16.89 -13.79 14.65
CA VAL A 134 -17.50 -12.84 15.59
C VAL A 134 -17.61 -11.42 15.03
N GLN A 135 -17.50 -11.24 13.72
CA GLN A 135 -17.49 -9.93 13.07
C GLN A 135 -18.73 -9.09 13.42
N GLY A 136 -19.89 -9.73 13.65
CA GLY A 136 -21.12 -9.07 14.10
C GLY A 136 -21.00 -8.36 15.45
N ASP A 137 -20.11 -8.81 16.35
CA ASP A 137 -19.89 -8.25 17.69
C ASP A 137 -18.75 -7.22 17.74
N LEU A 138 -18.06 -7.01 16.61
CA LEU A 138 -16.90 -6.12 16.46
C LEU A 138 -17.22 -4.94 15.51
N PRO A 139 -18.11 -4.00 15.91
CA PRO A 139 -18.53 -2.93 15.02
C PRO A 139 -17.34 -2.06 14.61
N GLY A 140 -17.15 -1.89 13.29
CA GLY A 140 -16.09 -1.07 12.72
C GLY A 140 -14.72 -1.73 12.63
N ILE A 141 -14.56 -2.98 13.09
CA ILE A 141 -13.34 -3.76 12.85
C ILE A 141 -13.52 -4.59 11.58
N LEU A 142 -12.59 -4.44 10.65
CA LEU A 142 -12.57 -5.16 9.38
C LEU A 142 -11.30 -5.98 9.27
N VAL A 143 -11.42 -7.19 8.72
CA VAL A 143 -10.27 -7.93 8.20
C VAL A 143 -10.03 -7.44 6.78
N GLU A 144 -8.81 -6.98 6.52
CA GLU A 144 -8.39 -6.55 5.20
C GLU A 144 -7.24 -7.42 4.70
N SER A 145 -7.37 -7.91 3.47
CA SER A 145 -6.27 -8.55 2.75
C SER A 145 -5.46 -7.49 2.01
N TYR A 146 -4.14 -7.51 2.16
CA TYR A 146 -3.21 -6.64 1.42
C TYR A 146 -2.11 -7.48 0.76
N PRO A 147 -1.59 -7.01 -0.39
CA PRO A 147 -0.42 -7.63 -1.02
C PRO A 147 0.83 -7.43 -0.19
N HIS A 148 1.57 -8.51 0.04
CA HIS A 148 2.89 -8.48 0.64
C HIS A 148 3.90 -9.09 -0.31
N ARG A 149 4.95 -8.34 -0.67
CA ARG A 149 5.97 -8.80 -1.61
C ARG A 149 6.87 -9.86 -0.97
N PHE A 150 6.98 -11.03 -1.59
CA PHE A 150 7.78 -12.14 -1.09
C PHE A 150 8.81 -12.60 -2.12
N TYR A 151 10.01 -12.92 -1.64
CA TYR A 151 11.15 -13.37 -2.45
C TYR A 151 11.58 -14.77 -2.01
N PRO A 152 11.09 -15.84 -2.67
CA PRO A 152 11.37 -17.21 -2.26
C PRO A 152 12.86 -17.60 -2.26
N GLY A 153 13.68 -16.91 -3.06
CA GLY A 153 15.12 -17.17 -3.14
C GLY A 153 15.98 -16.33 -2.19
N GLY A 154 15.37 -15.41 -1.43
CA GLY A 154 16.05 -14.57 -0.44
C GLY A 154 17.36 -13.95 -0.94
N GLU A 155 18.42 -14.10 -0.16
CA GLU A 155 19.75 -13.54 -0.41
C GLU A 155 20.37 -13.89 -1.77
N VAL A 156 20.02 -15.04 -2.33
CA VAL A 156 20.63 -15.58 -3.56
C VAL A 156 20.33 -14.70 -4.77
N PHE A 157 19.20 -13.99 -4.74
CA PHE A 157 18.69 -13.22 -5.88
C PHE A 157 18.61 -11.72 -5.60
N SER A 158 19.00 -11.24 -4.40
CA SER A 158 18.76 -9.86 -3.96
C SER A 158 19.38 -8.80 -4.85
N HIS A 159 20.60 -8.99 -5.35
CA HIS A 159 21.22 -8.00 -6.24
C HIS A 159 20.70 -8.03 -7.66
N LEU A 160 20.14 -9.17 -8.09
CA LEU A 160 19.55 -9.36 -9.40
C LEU A 160 18.11 -8.83 -9.41
N VAL A 161 17.25 -9.42 -8.57
CA VAL A 161 15.83 -9.09 -8.48
C VAL A 161 15.65 -7.74 -7.80
N GLY A 162 16.39 -7.48 -6.73
CA GLY A 162 16.22 -6.29 -5.91
C GLY A 162 15.25 -6.51 -4.76
N TYR A 163 14.65 -5.41 -4.31
CA TYR A 163 13.63 -5.39 -3.27
C TYR A 163 12.71 -4.20 -3.47
N VAL A 164 11.58 -4.21 -2.77
CA VAL A 164 10.66 -3.08 -2.67
C VAL A 164 10.78 -2.44 -1.29
N GLY A 165 10.57 -1.14 -1.21
CA GLY A 165 10.57 -0.39 0.05
C GLY A 165 9.52 0.71 0.03
N LYS A 166 9.21 1.25 1.20
CA LYS A 166 8.29 2.39 1.33
C LYS A 166 8.83 3.60 0.54
N VAL A 167 7.91 4.37 -0.03
CA VAL A 167 8.24 5.66 -0.66
C VAL A 167 8.81 6.60 0.41
N THR A 168 9.99 7.19 0.16
CA THR A 168 10.55 8.18 1.08
C THR A 168 9.96 9.58 0.81
N ALA A 169 10.10 10.50 1.77
CA ALA A 169 9.60 11.87 1.59
C ALA A 169 10.26 12.58 0.39
N GLU A 170 11.53 12.29 0.14
CA GLU A 170 12.28 12.83 -1.00
C GLU A 170 11.75 12.28 -2.32
N GLU A 171 11.52 10.97 -2.38
CA GLU A 171 11.00 10.30 -3.59
C GLU A 171 9.56 10.72 -3.90
N PHE A 172 8.74 10.95 -2.88
CA PHE A 172 7.33 11.34 -3.04
C PHE A 172 7.15 12.59 -3.88
N SER A 173 8.10 13.54 -3.82
CA SER A 173 8.05 14.75 -4.66
C SER A 173 8.06 14.44 -6.15
N SER A 174 8.71 13.34 -6.55
CA SER A 174 8.79 12.88 -7.95
C SER A 174 7.73 11.83 -8.30
N LEU A 175 7.39 10.97 -7.35
CA LEU A 175 6.47 9.85 -7.54
C LEU A 175 4.99 10.25 -7.34
N GLY A 176 4.70 11.25 -6.51
CA GLY A 176 3.34 11.75 -6.26
C GLY A 176 2.59 12.11 -7.55
N PRO A 177 3.19 12.88 -8.49
CA PRO A 177 2.58 13.17 -9.79
C PRO A 177 2.27 11.93 -10.65
N LEU A 178 2.94 10.79 -10.39
CA LEU A 178 2.72 9.49 -11.04
C LEU A 178 1.67 8.63 -10.29
N GLY A 179 0.94 9.23 -9.34
CA GLY A 179 -0.12 8.59 -8.57
C GLY A 179 0.38 7.63 -7.49
N TYR A 180 1.62 7.79 -7.02
CA TYR A 180 2.09 7.08 -5.82
C TYR A 180 1.63 7.81 -4.56
N GLU A 181 1.36 7.02 -3.53
CA GLU A 181 1.04 7.50 -2.19
C GLU A 181 2.21 7.26 -1.24
N VAL A 182 2.25 7.98 -0.12
CA VAL A 182 3.35 7.88 0.88
C VAL A 182 3.44 6.47 1.48
N TRP A 183 2.31 5.76 1.57
CA TRP A 183 2.25 4.38 2.08
C TRP A 183 2.49 3.32 1.00
N ASP A 184 2.72 3.70 -0.26
CA ASP A 184 3.02 2.73 -1.32
C ASP A 184 4.42 2.14 -1.14
N ARG A 185 4.61 0.97 -1.75
CA ARG A 185 5.90 0.30 -1.91
C ARG A 185 6.36 0.45 -3.35
N VAL A 186 7.61 0.84 -3.53
CA VAL A 186 8.28 1.03 -4.83
C VAL A 186 9.55 0.19 -4.87
N GLY A 187 9.92 -0.31 -6.05
CA GLY A 187 11.20 -0.99 -6.28
C GLY A 187 12.38 -0.09 -5.95
N LYS A 188 13.36 -0.62 -5.21
CA LYS A 188 14.53 0.12 -4.72
C LYS A 188 15.85 -0.34 -5.33
N GLY A 189 15.87 -1.51 -5.95
CA GLY A 189 17.05 -2.04 -6.63
C GLY A 189 16.70 -3.10 -7.66
N GLY A 190 17.71 -3.55 -8.41
CA GLY A 190 17.61 -4.66 -9.35
C GLY A 190 16.52 -4.51 -10.41
N VAL A 191 15.97 -5.65 -10.82
CA VAL A 191 14.83 -5.77 -11.74
C VAL A 191 13.58 -5.05 -11.21
N GLU A 192 13.36 -5.07 -9.89
CA GLU A 192 12.22 -4.39 -9.24
C GLU A 192 12.21 -2.89 -9.52
N LEU A 193 13.36 -2.21 -9.37
CA LEU A 193 13.49 -0.78 -9.65
C LEU A 193 13.42 -0.49 -11.16
N PHE A 194 14.14 -1.27 -11.96
CA PHE A 194 14.25 -1.00 -13.41
C PHE A 194 12.90 -1.18 -14.13
N TYR A 195 12.14 -2.21 -13.76
CA TYR A 195 10.84 -2.52 -14.36
C TYR A 195 9.66 -2.10 -13.47
N GLU A 196 9.85 -1.15 -12.55
CA GLU A 196 8.79 -0.64 -11.66
C GLU A 196 7.50 -0.29 -12.44
N ASN A 197 7.64 0.45 -13.54
CA ASN A 197 6.50 0.89 -14.35
C ASN A 197 5.76 -0.26 -15.06
N VAL A 198 6.40 -1.41 -15.24
CA VAL A 198 5.81 -2.60 -15.85
C VAL A 198 5.18 -3.50 -14.79
N LEU A 199 5.87 -3.64 -13.64
CA LEU A 199 5.46 -4.48 -12.52
C LEU A 199 4.32 -3.86 -11.70
N ARG A 200 4.24 -2.52 -11.65
CA ARG A 200 3.21 -1.84 -10.87
C ARG A 200 1.82 -2.07 -11.47
N GLY A 201 0.92 -2.60 -10.65
CA GLY A 201 -0.50 -2.69 -10.99
C GLY A 201 -1.23 -1.36 -10.88
N LYS A 202 -2.41 -1.28 -11.49
CA LYS A 202 -3.30 -0.11 -11.38
C LYS A 202 -4.19 -0.25 -10.17
N LYS A 203 -4.10 0.72 -9.25
CA LYS A 203 -4.93 0.75 -8.03
C LYS A 203 -6.41 0.77 -8.38
N GLY A 204 -7.18 0.10 -7.55
CA GLY A 204 -8.63 0.16 -7.57
C GLY A 204 -9.16 1.04 -6.44
N TYR A 205 -10.47 1.12 -6.33
CA TYR A 205 -11.12 1.68 -5.15
C TYR A 205 -12.51 1.06 -4.97
N ARG A 206 -12.97 1.04 -3.73
CA ARG A 206 -14.33 0.64 -3.38
C ARG A 206 -15.04 1.79 -2.69
N LYS A 207 -16.20 2.19 -3.20
CA LYS A 207 -17.10 3.10 -2.50
C LYS A 207 -18.06 2.30 -1.66
N ILE A 208 -18.03 2.52 -0.35
CA ILE A 208 -18.92 1.88 0.61
C ILE A 208 -19.82 2.92 1.28
N GLU A 209 -21.04 2.50 1.56
CA GLU A 209 -22.01 3.21 2.37
C GLU A 209 -21.87 2.75 3.82
N VAL A 210 -21.62 3.66 4.75
CA VAL A 210 -21.50 3.40 6.19
C VAL A 210 -22.62 4.09 6.96
N ASP A 211 -23.09 3.46 8.04
CA ASP A 211 -24.05 4.08 8.94
C ASP A 211 -23.38 5.06 9.93
N ALA A 212 -24.19 5.70 10.79
CA ALA A 212 -23.70 6.66 11.80
C ALA A 212 -22.75 6.03 12.85
N LEU A 213 -22.68 4.69 12.92
CA LEU A 213 -21.77 3.93 13.77
C LEU A 213 -20.57 3.38 12.98
N GLY A 214 -20.42 3.75 11.71
CA GLY A 214 -19.33 3.30 10.83
C GLY A 214 -19.49 1.88 10.32
N ARG A 215 -20.66 1.23 10.47
CA ARG A 215 -20.88 -0.11 9.94
C ARG A 215 -21.15 -0.06 8.45
N VAL A 216 -20.48 -0.94 7.70
CA VAL A 216 -20.68 -1.06 6.25
C VAL A 216 -22.09 -1.58 5.98
N GLN A 217 -22.93 -0.75 5.36
CA GLN A 217 -24.29 -1.11 4.95
C GLN A 217 -24.28 -1.73 3.55
N ARG A 218 -23.53 -1.13 2.62
CA ARG A 218 -23.55 -1.52 1.21
C ARG A 218 -22.30 -1.09 0.45
N VAL A 219 -21.92 -1.83 -0.59
CA VAL A 219 -20.92 -1.40 -1.57
C VAL A 219 -21.65 -0.68 -2.71
N LEU A 220 -21.38 0.62 -2.89
CA LEU A 220 -22.00 1.47 -3.91
C LEU A 220 -21.30 1.33 -5.27
N GLU A 221 -19.97 1.23 -5.25
CA GLU A 221 -19.15 1.16 -6.46
C GLU A 221 -17.89 0.34 -6.16
N ASN A 222 -17.46 -0.49 -7.10
CA ASN A 222 -16.25 -1.30 -6.94
C ASN A 222 -15.45 -1.26 -8.23
N HIS A 223 -14.35 -0.51 -8.21
CA HIS A 223 -13.34 -0.52 -9.27
C HIS A 223 -12.21 -1.43 -8.81
N PRO A 224 -12.17 -2.69 -9.28
CA PRO A 224 -11.14 -3.63 -8.82
C PRO A 224 -9.75 -3.14 -9.25
N ALA A 225 -8.77 -3.37 -8.37
CA ALA A 225 -7.38 -3.18 -8.74
C ALA A 225 -7.00 -4.17 -9.84
N ARG A 226 -6.20 -3.73 -10.83
CA ARG A 226 -5.80 -4.56 -11.97
C ARG A 226 -4.32 -4.86 -11.90
N PHE A 227 -4.00 -6.14 -12.01
CA PHE A 227 -2.68 -6.64 -12.31
C PHE A 227 -2.45 -6.51 -13.82
N GLU A 228 -1.33 -5.92 -14.24
CA GLU A 228 -1.05 -5.75 -15.66
C GLU A 228 -0.05 -6.80 -16.18
N ASN A 229 1.17 -6.86 -15.63
CA ASN A 229 2.24 -7.62 -16.27
C ASN A 229 3.11 -8.41 -15.29
N SER A 230 3.54 -9.60 -15.74
CA SER A 230 4.61 -10.39 -15.13
C SER A 230 5.86 -10.35 -15.99
N LEU A 231 7.01 -10.62 -15.37
CA LEU A 231 8.30 -10.71 -16.07
C LEU A 231 8.83 -12.13 -16.03
N ILE A 232 9.41 -12.56 -17.14
CA ILE A 232 10.20 -13.78 -17.23
C ILE A 232 11.64 -13.33 -17.52
N LEU A 233 12.56 -13.71 -16.63
CA LEU A 233 13.98 -13.41 -16.78
C LEU A 233 14.70 -14.54 -17.51
N THR A 234 15.87 -14.25 -18.06
CA THR A 234 16.75 -15.25 -18.70
C THR A 234 17.52 -16.11 -17.70
N VAL A 235 17.52 -15.70 -16.43
CA VAL A 235 18.24 -16.34 -15.35
C VAL A 235 17.68 -17.72 -15.08
N ASP A 236 18.57 -18.66 -14.79
CA ASP A 236 18.21 -20.00 -14.35
C ASP A 236 18.34 -20.06 -12.83
N ARG A 237 17.23 -20.35 -12.14
CA ARG A 237 17.19 -20.35 -10.67
C ARG A 237 18.15 -21.38 -10.06
N GLU A 238 18.15 -22.61 -10.57
CA GLU A 238 18.95 -23.69 -10.01
C GLU A 238 20.44 -23.42 -10.22
N PHE A 239 20.79 -22.93 -11.41
CA PHE A 239 22.18 -22.61 -11.71
C PHE A 239 22.68 -21.42 -10.87
N GLN A 240 21.84 -20.41 -10.64
CA GLN A 240 22.17 -19.29 -9.78
C GLN A 240 22.38 -19.73 -8.33
N GLU A 241 21.51 -20.58 -7.78
CA GLU A 241 21.67 -21.17 -6.44
C GLU A 241 22.99 -21.95 -6.31
N TYR A 242 23.31 -22.76 -7.32
CA TYR A 242 24.58 -23.51 -7.37
C TYR A 242 25.80 -22.57 -7.38
N CYS A 243 25.82 -21.56 -8.26
CA CYS A 243 26.91 -20.58 -8.32
C CYS A 243 27.03 -19.74 -7.04
N TYR A 244 25.92 -19.40 -6.40
CA TYR A 244 25.91 -18.73 -5.10
C TYR A 244 26.59 -19.60 -4.03
N GLY A 245 26.29 -20.91 -4.03
CA GLY A 245 26.93 -21.89 -3.16
C GLY A 245 28.45 -21.99 -3.37
N LEU A 246 28.92 -21.99 -4.62
CA LEU A 246 30.35 -22.10 -4.95
C LEU A 246 31.23 -21.00 -4.34
N LEU A 247 30.69 -19.80 -4.16
CA LEU A 247 31.44 -18.71 -3.53
C LEU A 247 31.63 -18.91 -2.02
N GLY A 248 30.80 -19.71 -1.34
CA GLY A 248 30.82 -19.85 0.12
C GLY A 248 30.79 -18.48 0.81
N ASP A 249 31.73 -18.23 1.73
CA ASP A 249 31.87 -16.96 2.45
C ASP A 249 32.75 -15.93 1.73
N LYS A 250 33.20 -16.22 0.50
CA LYS A 250 34.09 -15.33 -0.24
C LYS A 250 33.32 -14.13 -0.75
N ARG A 251 33.97 -12.96 -0.70
CA ARG A 251 33.50 -11.75 -1.36
C ARG A 251 33.84 -11.83 -2.84
N GLY A 252 32.85 -11.67 -3.71
CA GLY A 252 33.08 -11.82 -5.14
C GLY A 252 31.80 -11.78 -5.95
N THR A 253 31.94 -12.06 -7.24
CA THR A 253 30.84 -12.08 -8.20
C THR A 253 31.04 -13.22 -9.17
N ILE A 254 29.95 -13.80 -9.65
CA ILE A 254 29.94 -14.77 -10.76
C ILE A 254 28.88 -14.29 -11.75
N ILE A 255 29.28 -14.16 -13.01
CA ILE A 255 28.37 -13.86 -14.11
C ILE A 255 28.52 -15.00 -15.11
N VAL A 256 27.40 -15.60 -15.51
CA VAL A 256 27.36 -16.60 -16.57
C VAL A 256 26.38 -16.13 -17.63
N GLY A 257 26.86 -16.02 -18.87
CA GLY A 257 26.06 -15.66 -20.01
C GLY A 257 26.20 -16.68 -21.14
N GLU A 258 25.18 -16.78 -21.97
CA GLU A 258 25.17 -17.59 -23.18
C GLU A 258 25.68 -16.74 -24.36
N PRO A 259 26.87 -17.02 -24.94
CA PRO A 259 27.45 -16.17 -25.98
C PRO A 259 26.59 -16.07 -27.25
N ALA A 260 25.84 -17.12 -27.59
CA ALA A 260 25.06 -17.14 -28.83
C ALA A 260 23.84 -16.20 -28.79
N SER A 261 23.19 -16.08 -27.63
CA SER A 261 21.97 -15.28 -27.45
C SER A 261 22.20 -13.96 -26.70
N GLY A 262 23.30 -13.85 -25.96
CA GLY A 262 23.54 -12.76 -25.02
C GLY A 262 22.73 -12.86 -23.72
N GLU A 263 22.01 -13.97 -23.50
CA GLU A 263 21.24 -14.19 -22.28
C GLU A 263 22.16 -14.26 -21.05
N ILE A 264 21.74 -13.65 -19.94
CA ILE A 264 22.41 -13.80 -18.65
C ILE A 264 21.69 -14.90 -17.87
N LEU A 265 22.41 -15.98 -17.59
CA LEU A 265 21.90 -17.16 -16.88
C LEU A 265 22.11 -17.05 -15.37
N VAL A 266 23.19 -16.39 -14.95
CA VAL A 266 23.56 -16.22 -13.54
C VAL A 266 24.15 -14.84 -13.33
N LEU A 267 23.70 -14.15 -12.28
CA LEU A 267 24.32 -12.93 -11.77
C LEU A 267 24.33 -12.98 -10.24
N VAL A 268 25.46 -13.41 -9.69
CA VAL A 268 25.69 -13.56 -8.25
C VAL A 268 26.63 -12.47 -7.76
N SER A 269 26.30 -11.81 -6.65
CA SER A 269 27.17 -10.89 -5.94
C SER A 269 27.17 -11.25 -4.45
N LYS A 270 28.36 -11.36 -3.84
CA LYS A 270 28.52 -11.67 -2.42
C LYS A 270 29.46 -10.70 -1.69
N PRO A 271 29.16 -10.37 -0.42
CA PRO A 271 27.98 -10.78 0.37
C PRO A 271 26.69 -10.11 -0.11
N SER A 272 25.56 -10.73 0.25
CA SER A 272 24.20 -10.29 -0.08
C SER A 272 23.43 -9.87 1.18
N PHE A 273 22.13 -9.62 1.02
CA PHE A 273 21.19 -9.22 2.07
C PHE A 273 19.84 -9.91 1.82
N ASP A 274 19.05 -10.14 2.86
CA ASP A 274 17.70 -10.68 2.68
C ASP A 274 16.71 -9.58 2.26
N PRO A 275 16.11 -9.65 1.06
CA PRO A 275 15.15 -8.65 0.60
C PRO A 275 13.83 -8.75 1.37
N ASN A 276 13.47 -9.91 1.94
CA ASN A 276 12.24 -10.06 2.72
C ASN A 276 12.30 -9.25 4.01
N ALA A 277 13.45 -9.27 4.70
CA ALA A 277 13.67 -8.45 5.89
C ALA A 277 13.51 -6.93 5.60
N LEU A 278 13.86 -6.47 4.39
CA LEU A 278 13.66 -5.08 3.96
C LEU A 278 12.19 -4.76 3.68
N VAL A 279 11.41 -5.73 3.20
CA VAL A 279 9.96 -5.59 2.98
C VAL A 279 9.23 -5.53 4.32
N GLU A 280 9.61 -6.35 5.30
CA GLU A 280 9.01 -6.33 6.64
C GLU A 280 9.34 -5.03 7.38
N GLY A 281 10.54 -4.51 7.15
CA GLY A 281 11.03 -3.28 7.74
C GLY A 281 11.99 -3.59 8.86
N LEU A 282 13.21 -3.10 8.72
CA LEU A 282 14.28 -3.33 9.69
C LEU A 282 14.21 -2.32 10.83
N ASN A 283 14.57 -2.79 12.03
CA ASN A 283 14.81 -1.88 13.14
C ASN A 283 16.14 -1.11 12.94
N ALA A 284 16.37 -0.10 13.78
CA ALA A 284 17.53 0.77 13.66
C ALA A 284 18.87 0.01 13.78
N GLU A 285 18.92 -1.04 14.61
CA GLU A 285 20.14 -1.83 14.81
C GLU A 285 20.43 -2.71 13.59
N GLU A 286 19.42 -3.41 13.07
CA GLU A 286 19.50 -4.25 11.87
C GLU A 286 19.89 -3.41 10.65
N TRP A 287 19.26 -2.25 10.47
CA TRP A 287 19.60 -1.32 9.41
C TRP A 287 21.05 -0.83 9.51
N SER A 288 21.48 -0.45 10.73
CA SER A 288 22.86 -0.05 10.98
C SER A 288 23.85 -1.17 10.64
N ARG A 289 23.55 -2.40 11.04
CA ARG A 289 24.39 -3.58 10.76
C ARG A 289 24.60 -3.81 9.26
N LEU A 290 23.57 -3.62 8.43
CA LEU A 290 23.69 -3.78 6.98
C LEU A 290 24.44 -2.63 6.30
N THR A 291 24.16 -1.39 6.72
CA THR A 291 24.72 -0.18 6.10
C THR A 291 26.16 0.13 6.52
N GLN A 292 26.53 -0.17 7.76
CA GLN A 292 27.87 0.08 8.32
C GLN A 292 28.80 -1.13 8.19
N SER A 293 28.34 -2.23 7.61
CA SER A 293 29.19 -3.40 7.37
C SER A 293 30.30 -3.09 6.36
N ASP A 294 31.55 -3.33 6.75
CA ASP A 294 32.72 -3.31 5.85
C ASP A 294 32.56 -4.24 4.65
N ALA A 295 31.70 -5.25 4.79
CA ALA A 295 31.41 -6.21 3.75
C ALA A 295 30.48 -5.64 2.67
N LYS A 296 29.88 -4.45 2.85
CA LYS A 296 29.05 -3.73 1.87
C LYS A 296 28.04 -4.64 1.16
N PRO A 297 27.06 -5.21 1.89
CA PRO A 297 26.13 -6.19 1.34
C PRO A 297 25.20 -5.60 0.27
N PHE A 298 24.86 -4.30 0.32
CA PHE A 298 24.02 -3.67 -0.71
C PHE A 298 24.70 -3.44 -2.06
N THR A 299 26.03 -3.52 -2.13
CA THR A 299 26.77 -3.27 -3.38
C THR A 299 26.64 -4.46 -4.32
N ASN A 300 26.08 -4.22 -5.51
CA ASN A 300 26.09 -5.22 -6.58
C ASN A 300 27.48 -5.22 -7.25
N ARG A 301 28.32 -6.19 -6.87
CA ARG A 301 29.70 -6.28 -7.35
C ARG A 301 29.82 -6.65 -8.82
N ALA A 302 28.81 -7.29 -9.40
CA ALA A 302 28.79 -7.62 -10.81
C ALA A 302 28.75 -6.36 -11.69
N LEU A 303 28.09 -5.30 -11.20
CA LEU A 303 27.79 -4.09 -11.98
C LEU A 303 28.56 -2.86 -11.50
N GLN A 304 28.82 -2.75 -10.19
CA GLN A 304 29.30 -1.51 -9.57
C GLN A 304 30.74 -1.60 -9.09
N ALA A 305 31.30 -2.81 -8.91
CA ALA A 305 32.65 -2.93 -8.38
C ALA A 305 33.69 -2.81 -9.49
N LEU A 306 34.62 -1.88 -9.31
CA LEU A 306 35.76 -1.70 -10.19
C LEU A 306 36.94 -2.53 -9.67
N TYR A 307 37.27 -3.59 -10.39
CA TYR A 307 38.42 -4.43 -10.11
C TYR A 307 39.47 -4.25 -11.20
N PRO A 308 40.78 -4.22 -10.87
CA PRO A 308 41.82 -4.36 -11.86
C PRO A 308 41.61 -5.70 -12.61
N PRO A 309 41.44 -5.69 -13.94
CA PRO A 309 41.12 -6.92 -14.68
C PRO A 309 42.28 -7.92 -14.68
N GLY A 310 43.51 -7.46 -14.47
CA GLY A 310 44.69 -8.32 -14.41
C GLY A 310 44.90 -9.08 -15.72
N SER A 311 45.27 -10.36 -15.63
CA SER A 311 45.64 -11.16 -16.81
C SER A 311 44.51 -11.40 -17.82
N ILE A 312 43.22 -11.23 -17.44
CA ILE A 312 42.11 -11.39 -18.41
C ILE A 312 42.15 -10.30 -19.50
N PHE A 313 42.71 -9.11 -19.18
CA PHE A 313 42.82 -8.01 -20.13
C PHE A 313 43.83 -8.28 -21.25
N LYS A 314 44.76 -9.23 -21.05
CA LYS A 314 45.75 -9.61 -22.07
C LYS A 314 45.10 -10.14 -23.35
N LEU A 315 43.91 -10.76 -23.24
CA LEU A 315 43.15 -11.22 -24.40
C LEU A 315 42.75 -10.05 -25.30
N LEU A 316 42.28 -8.94 -24.72
CA LEU A 316 41.90 -7.74 -25.48
C LEU A 316 43.13 -7.09 -26.14
N VAL A 317 44.25 -7.03 -25.43
CA VAL A 317 45.52 -6.51 -25.98
C VAL A 317 46.01 -7.37 -27.15
N ALA A 318 45.88 -8.70 -27.05
CA ALA A 318 46.25 -9.61 -28.12
C ALA A 318 45.36 -9.43 -29.37
N ILE A 319 44.05 -9.27 -29.19
CA ILE A 319 43.12 -8.99 -30.30
C ILE A 319 43.47 -7.66 -30.97
N ALA A 320 43.68 -6.60 -30.20
CA ALA A 320 44.07 -5.29 -30.75
C ALA A 320 45.37 -5.38 -31.56
N GLY A 321 46.38 -6.12 -31.07
CA GLY A 321 47.62 -6.34 -31.80
C GLY A 321 47.49 -7.21 -33.07
N LEU A 322 46.43 -8.00 -33.19
CA LEU A 322 46.12 -8.75 -34.42
C LEU A 322 45.39 -7.89 -35.46
N GLU A 323 44.51 -6.99 -35.01
CA GLU A 323 43.72 -6.09 -35.87
C GLU A 323 44.54 -4.91 -36.42
N GLU A 324 45.56 -4.43 -35.68
CA GLU A 324 46.45 -3.33 -36.12
C GLU A 324 47.49 -3.77 -37.19
N LYS A 325 47.22 -4.85 -37.94
CA LYS A 325 48.06 -5.35 -39.03
C LYS A 325 47.45 -5.05 -40.40
#